data_AF-A0A094IDE1-F1
#
_entry.id   AF-A0A094IDE1-F1
#
_cell.length_a   1.000
_cell.length_b   1.000
_cell.length_c   1.000
_cell.angle_alpha   90.00
_cell.angle_beta   90.00
_cell.angle_gamma   90.00
#
_symmetry.space_group_name_H-M   'P 1'
#
loop_
_entity.id
_entity.type
_entity.pdbx_description
1 polymer ?
#
loop_
_entity_poly.entity_id
_entity_poly.type
_entity_poly.pdbx_seq_one_letter_code
_entity_poly.pdbx_strand_id
1 'polypeptide(L)'
;MDQGTQMREALGHQWGDQAYALGAWSGRLNTRRTLIDGPKESWKPNLKVIKAVIHFATTTGRINTDPWVSQTPHNPTEALSQTTFVKSRIRGHQGSSPTPIFQAVKHMAKGMEAMAHEMTLMKEENHNLRKANEALSKRRRAKKTRVRQGGALTIEDAHDNLAQKEVNEQVVQDMRENWGGDGERLATIRRCGNYGKPGHNARTCQIEAEMTSVYSSE
;
A
#
# COMPACT_ATOMS: atom_id res chain seq x y z
N MET A 1 30.12 23.71 34.02
CA MET A 1 28.96 23.07 34.66
C MET A 1 28.39 22.05 33.69
N ASP A 2 28.09 20.84 34.16
CA ASP A 2 27.52 19.76 33.34
C ASP A 2 26.10 20.14 32.86
N GLN A 3 25.78 19.87 31.59
CA GLN A 3 24.50 20.25 30.98
C GLN A 3 23.32 19.54 31.65
N GLY A 4 23.53 18.33 32.18
CA GLY A 4 22.55 17.62 32.99
C GLY A 4 22.25 18.35 34.31
N THR A 5 23.25 19.02 34.89
CA THR A 5 23.10 19.78 36.14
C THR A 5 22.29 21.06 35.92
N GLN A 6 22.53 21.78 34.81
CA GLN A 6 21.76 22.98 34.44
C GLN A 6 20.28 22.66 34.15
N MET A 7 20.01 21.53 33.49
CA MET A 7 18.63 21.10 33.22
C MET A 7 17.90 20.65 34.49
N ARG A 8 18.62 20.02 35.44
CA ARG A 8 18.08 19.68 36.77
C ARG A 8 17.73 20.91 37.59
N GLU A 9 18.56 21.94 37.54
CA GLU A 9 18.29 23.22 38.20
C GLU A 9 17.06 23.92 37.58
N ALA A 10 16.95 23.94 36.25
CA ALA A 10 15.83 24.57 35.55
C ALA A 10 14.48 23.88 35.83
N LEU A 11 14.46 22.54 35.85
CA LEU A 11 13.24 21.75 36.10
C LEU A 11 12.91 21.61 37.60
N GLY A 12 13.90 21.75 38.48
CA GLY A 12 13.74 21.70 39.92
C GLY A 12 12.98 20.47 40.40
N HIS A 13 11.95 20.70 41.23
CA HIS A 13 11.11 19.65 41.81
C HIS A 13 10.25 18.90 40.79
N GLN A 14 10.09 19.41 39.56
CA GLN A 14 9.35 18.77 38.46
C GLN A 14 10.31 18.02 37.51
N TRP A 15 11.53 17.72 37.96
CA TRP A 15 12.44 16.86 37.23
C TRP A 15 11.78 15.52 36.88
N GLY A 16 11.94 15.10 35.62
CA GLY A 16 11.30 13.88 35.09
C GLY A 16 9.86 14.06 34.63
N ASP A 17 9.30 15.27 34.73
CA ASP A 17 8.03 15.60 34.11
C ASP A 17 8.20 16.10 32.67
N GLN A 18 8.02 15.18 31.73
CA GLN A 18 8.13 15.48 30.30
C GLN A 18 7.05 16.45 29.83
N ALA A 19 5.83 16.37 30.37
CA ALA A 19 4.77 17.28 29.99
C ALA A 19 5.15 18.71 30.40
N TYR A 20 5.53 18.90 31.67
CA TYR A 20 6.00 20.19 32.16
C TYR A 20 7.22 20.73 31.40
N ALA A 21 8.21 19.87 31.15
CA ALA A 21 9.44 20.22 30.42
C ALA A 21 9.16 20.75 29.00
N LEU A 22 8.13 20.22 28.34
CA LEU A 22 7.72 20.59 27.00
C LEU A 22 6.68 21.72 26.97
N GLY A 23 6.29 22.26 28.12
CA GLY A 23 5.25 23.27 28.19
C GLY A 23 3.86 22.71 27.92
N ALA A 24 3.58 21.52 28.44
CA ALA A 24 2.25 20.94 28.53
C ALA A 24 1.81 20.78 30.00
N TRP A 25 0.50 20.79 30.22
CA TRP A 25 -0.09 20.48 31.52
C TRP A 25 0.00 18.98 31.79
N SER A 26 0.58 18.58 32.93
CA SER A 26 0.82 17.17 33.27
C SER A 26 -0.35 16.50 33.99
N GLY A 27 -1.19 17.30 34.69
CA GLY A 27 -2.25 16.79 35.56
C GLY A 27 -1.77 15.98 36.76
N ARG A 28 -0.47 16.04 37.07
CA ARG A 28 0.18 15.22 38.09
C ARG A 28 -0.26 15.68 39.49
N LEU A 29 -0.56 14.72 40.35
CA LEU A 29 -0.96 14.96 41.74
C LEU A 29 0.25 14.77 42.67
N ASN A 30 0.31 15.55 43.74
CA ASN A 30 1.28 15.32 44.81
C ASN A 30 0.79 14.25 45.80
N THR A 31 1.61 13.94 46.82
CA THR A 31 1.28 12.99 47.89
C THR A 31 0.05 13.37 48.70
N ARG A 32 -0.36 14.65 48.68
CA ARG A 32 -1.58 15.16 49.32
C ARG A 32 -2.78 15.23 48.36
N ARG A 33 -2.69 14.59 47.18
CA ARG A 33 -3.72 14.58 46.12
C ARG A 33 -4.10 15.96 45.59
N THR A 34 -3.24 16.96 45.69
CA THR A 34 -3.44 18.26 45.03
C THR A 34 -2.71 18.31 43.70
N LEU A 35 -3.30 19.00 42.71
CA LEU A 35 -2.69 19.22 41.40
C LEU A 35 -1.40 20.04 41.54
N ILE A 36 -0.30 19.49 41.02
CA ILE A 36 1.02 20.15 41.02
C ILE A 36 1.01 21.38 40.10
N ASP A 37 0.39 21.24 38.93
CA ASP A 37 0.29 22.30 37.92
C ASP A 37 -0.89 23.27 38.15
N GLY A 38 -1.70 23.01 39.18
CA GLY A 38 -2.99 23.69 39.37
C GLY A 38 -4.04 23.33 38.32
N PRO A 39 -5.18 24.06 38.31
CA PRO A 39 -6.25 23.88 37.34
C PRO A 39 -5.74 24.08 35.91
N LYS A 40 -6.23 23.26 34.97
CA LYS A 40 -5.79 23.32 33.56
C LYS A 40 -6.16 24.66 32.92
N GLU A 41 -7.27 25.25 33.34
CA GLU A 41 -7.86 26.47 32.80
C GLU A 41 -7.02 27.71 33.10
N SER A 42 -6.27 27.70 34.20
CA SER A 42 -5.36 28.79 34.59
C SER A 42 -3.89 28.46 34.36
N TRP A 43 -3.61 27.30 33.76
CA TRP A 43 -2.25 26.82 33.55
C TRP A 43 -1.47 27.67 32.54
N LYS A 44 -0.21 27.96 32.87
CA LYS A 44 0.71 28.69 31.99
C LYS A 44 2.06 27.98 31.91
N PRO A 45 2.63 27.83 30.70
CA PRO A 45 3.95 27.24 30.54
C PRO A 45 5.04 28.08 31.21
N ASN A 46 6.01 27.40 31.83
CA ASN A 46 7.21 28.05 32.30
C ASN A 46 8.20 28.24 31.13
N LEU A 47 8.19 29.44 30.54
CA LEU A 47 9.07 29.78 29.41
C LEU A 47 10.56 29.62 29.72
N LYS A 48 10.99 29.77 30.99
CA LYS A 48 12.40 29.56 31.37
C LYS A 48 12.78 28.09 31.23
N VAL A 49 11.89 27.19 31.65
CA VAL A 49 12.06 25.73 31.51
C VAL A 49 12.09 25.33 30.05
N ILE A 50 11.12 25.80 29.26
CA ILE A 50 11.05 25.46 27.83
C ILE A 50 12.31 25.93 27.09
N LYS A 51 12.77 27.16 27.35
CA LYS A 51 14.02 27.67 26.76
C LYS A 51 15.24 26.85 27.18
N ALA A 52 15.31 26.43 28.45
CA ALA A 52 16.39 25.58 28.94
C ALA A 52 16.36 24.18 28.27
N VAL A 53 15.18 23.59 28.07
CA VAL A 53 15.01 22.29 27.40
C VAL A 53 15.39 22.39 25.92
N ILE A 54 14.97 23.44 25.22
CA ILE A 54 15.38 23.71 23.83
C ILE A 54 16.90 23.87 23.76
N HIS A 55 17.48 24.73 24.60
CA HIS A 55 18.94 24.94 24.65
C HIS A 55 19.70 23.64 24.94
N PHE A 56 19.22 22.83 25.88
CA PHE A 56 19.83 21.54 26.18
C PHE A 56 19.76 20.60 24.97
N ALA A 57 18.60 20.51 24.32
CA ALA A 57 18.42 19.65 23.15
C ALA A 57 19.27 20.09 21.95
N THR A 58 19.45 21.40 21.75
CA THR A 58 20.33 21.92 20.69
C THR A 58 21.80 21.73 21.00
N THR A 59 22.24 22.01 22.23
CA THR A 59 23.66 21.93 22.62
C THR A 59 24.14 20.49 22.74
N THR A 60 23.24 19.55 23.07
CA THR A 60 23.55 18.10 23.05
C THR A 60 23.45 17.47 21.66
N GLY A 61 23.11 18.24 20.61
CA GLY A 61 22.93 17.73 19.25
C GLY A 61 21.71 16.82 19.07
N ARG A 62 20.79 16.78 20.05
CA ARG A 62 19.53 16.02 19.95
C ARG A 62 18.54 16.70 18.99
N ILE A 63 18.68 18.01 18.79
CA ILE A 63 17.97 18.81 17.80
C ILE A 63 19.00 19.66 17.06
N ASN A 64 19.16 19.45 15.76
CA ASN A 64 19.97 20.34 14.92
C ASN A 64 19.18 21.62 14.61
N THR A 65 19.68 22.75 15.09
CA THR A 65 19.16 24.09 14.76
C THR A 65 20.05 24.85 13.79
N ASP A 66 21.02 24.18 13.18
CA ASP A 66 21.83 24.80 12.15
C ASP A 66 20.92 25.36 11.05
N PRO A 67 21.12 26.63 10.62
CA PRO A 67 20.36 27.20 9.53
C PRO A 67 20.48 26.27 8.32
N TRP A 68 19.36 25.65 7.96
CA TRP A 68 19.31 24.73 6.83
C TRP A 68 19.91 25.40 5.59
N VAL A 69 20.87 24.75 4.94
CA VAL A 69 21.53 25.26 3.72
C VAL A 69 20.95 24.54 2.50
N SER A 70 20.86 25.24 1.36
CA SER A 70 20.44 24.61 0.12
C SER A 70 21.37 23.45 -0.24
N GLN A 71 20.80 22.26 -0.38
CA GLN A 71 21.49 21.02 -0.70
C GLN A 71 20.59 20.18 -1.59
N THR A 72 21.21 19.28 -2.36
CA THR A 72 20.47 18.34 -3.21
C THR A 72 19.68 17.38 -2.31
N PRO A 73 18.33 17.31 -2.44
CA PRO A 73 17.54 16.38 -1.65
C PRO A 73 17.69 14.96 -2.18
N HIS A 74 17.83 13.99 -1.27
CA HIS A 74 17.95 12.56 -1.60
C HIS A 74 16.70 11.76 -1.21
N ASN A 75 15.78 12.38 -0.48
CA ASN A 75 14.52 11.75 -0.08
C ASN A 75 13.36 12.77 -0.05
N PRO A 76 12.10 12.30 -0.02
CA PRO A 76 10.94 13.19 -0.04
C PRO A 76 10.87 14.17 1.14
N THR A 77 11.32 13.75 2.32
CA THR A 77 11.33 14.60 3.53
C THR A 77 12.30 15.77 3.36
N GLU A 78 13.50 15.52 2.85
CA GLU A 78 14.48 16.56 2.52
C GLU A 78 13.95 17.51 1.43
N ALA A 79 13.23 17.00 0.44
CA ALA A 79 12.62 17.83 -0.61
C ALA A 79 11.57 18.80 -0.04
N LEU A 80 10.77 18.36 0.95
CA LEU A 80 9.82 19.22 1.66
C LEU A 80 10.53 20.28 2.52
N SER A 81 11.61 19.89 3.19
CA SER A 81 12.46 20.82 3.95
C SER A 81 13.09 21.88 3.05
N GLN A 82 13.65 21.50 1.89
CA GLN A 82 14.17 22.43 0.88
C GLN A 82 13.08 23.38 0.37
N THR A 83 11.88 22.86 0.08
CA THR A 83 10.75 23.68 -0.38
C THR A 83 10.35 24.73 0.67
N THR A 84 10.31 24.34 1.94
CA THR A 84 9.99 25.25 3.05
C THR A 84 11.06 26.31 3.23
N PHE A 85 12.34 25.94 3.09
CA PHE A 85 13.48 26.85 3.12
C PHE A 85 13.46 27.88 1.97
N VAL A 86 13.15 27.44 0.73
CA VAL A 86 13.00 28.35 -0.42
C VAL A 86 11.85 29.33 -0.19
N LYS A 87 10.70 28.85 0.29
CA LYS A 87 9.53 29.69 0.60
C LYS A 87 9.84 30.76 1.66
N SER A 88 10.57 30.40 2.72
CA SER A 88 10.92 31.35 3.77
C SER A 88 11.90 32.42 3.27
N ARG A 89 12.87 32.04 2.42
CA ARG A 89 13.80 32.97 1.76
C ARG A 89 13.10 33.95 0.83
N ILE A 90 12.15 33.48 0.00
CA ILE A 90 11.36 34.34 -0.88
C ILE A 90 10.55 35.36 -0.07
N ARG A 91 9.87 34.90 0.99
CA ARG A 91 9.04 35.78 1.84
C ARG A 91 9.85 36.84 2.57
N GLY A 92 11.08 36.52 2.99
CA GLY A 92 11.98 37.43 3.70
C GLY A 92 12.86 38.30 2.79
N HIS A 93 12.75 38.18 1.47
CA HIS A 93 13.61 38.88 0.53
C HIS A 93 13.21 40.36 0.40
N GLN A 94 14.06 41.26 0.90
CA GLN A 94 13.90 42.71 0.77
C GLN A 94 15.20 43.29 0.17
N GLY A 95 15.22 43.51 -1.14
CA GLY A 95 16.32 44.18 -1.86
C GLY A 95 17.70 43.52 -1.80
N SER A 96 17.82 42.28 -1.30
CA SER A 96 19.07 41.52 -1.25
C SER A 96 19.33 40.79 -2.58
N SER A 97 20.50 40.17 -2.73
CA SER A 97 20.77 39.35 -3.92
C SER A 97 19.90 38.07 -3.93
N PRO A 98 19.24 37.74 -5.06
CA PRO A 98 18.46 36.51 -5.20
C PRO A 98 19.31 35.24 -5.38
N THR A 99 20.65 35.35 -5.45
CA THR A 99 21.57 34.21 -5.68
C THR A 99 21.32 33.00 -4.77
N PRO A 100 21.08 33.14 -3.45
CA PRO A 100 20.79 31.99 -2.58
C PRO A 100 19.50 31.24 -2.97
N ILE A 101 18.50 31.95 -3.49
CA ILE A 101 17.24 31.35 -3.96
C ILE A 101 17.51 30.54 -5.24
N PHE A 102 18.29 31.10 -6.18
CA PHE A 102 18.67 30.37 -7.39
C PHE A 102 19.50 29.12 -7.10
N GLN A 103 20.42 29.18 -6.13
CA GLN A 103 21.18 28.00 -5.70
C GLN A 103 20.25 26.91 -5.13
N ALA A 104 19.28 27.29 -4.30
CA ALA A 104 18.30 26.33 -3.76
C ALA A 104 17.46 25.67 -4.86
N VAL A 105 16.96 26.45 -5.82
CA VAL A 105 16.22 25.92 -6.98
C VAL A 105 17.11 25.00 -7.83
N LYS A 106 18.37 25.35 -8.05
CA LYS A 106 19.34 24.51 -8.78
C LYS A 106 19.57 23.16 -8.08
N HIS A 107 19.69 23.15 -6.76
CA HIS A 107 19.83 21.91 -5.99
C HIS A 107 18.56 21.06 -6.03
N MET A 108 17.38 21.68 -5.97
CA MET A 108 16.11 20.98 -6.15
C MET A 108 16.01 20.32 -7.52
N ALA A 109 16.39 21.02 -8.60
CA ALA A 109 16.38 20.48 -9.96
C ALA A 109 17.28 19.23 -10.08
N LYS A 110 18.50 19.30 -9.53
CA LYS A 110 19.42 18.14 -9.48
C LYS A 110 18.85 16.96 -8.68
N GLY A 111 18.17 17.23 -7.57
CA GLY A 111 17.53 16.18 -6.78
C GLY A 111 16.38 15.50 -7.54
N MET A 112 15.57 16.27 -8.27
CA MET A 112 14.52 15.72 -9.13
C MET A 112 15.10 14.88 -10.27
N GLU A 113 16.20 15.32 -10.87
CA GLU A 113 16.92 14.56 -11.90
C GLU A 113 17.41 13.21 -11.36
N ALA A 114 18.06 13.20 -10.20
CA ALA A 114 18.50 11.96 -9.54
C ALA A 114 17.34 11.01 -9.24
N MET A 115 16.25 11.51 -8.63
CA MET A 115 15.06 10.71 -8.35
C MET A 115 14.38 10.19 -9.63
N ALA A 116 14.40 10.95 -10.73
CA ALA A 116 13.83 10.51 -12.00
C ALA A 116 14.65 9.37 -12.63
N HIS A 117 15.99 9.44 -12.52
CA HIS A 117 16.87 8.34 -12.94
C HIS A 117 16.61 7.08 -12.12
N GLU A 118 16.59 7.19 -10.79
CA GLU A 118 16.28 6.06 -9.91
C GLU A 118 14.89 5.46 -10.21
N MET A 119 13.87 6.30 -10.41
CA MET A 119 12.53 5.85 -10.77
C MET A 119 12.50 5.10 -12.10
N THR A 120 13.34 5.50 -13.06
CA THR A 120 13.46 4.81 -14.34
C THR A 120 14.06 3.42 -14.17
N LEU A 121 15.15 3.31 -13.39
CA LEU A 121 15.77 2.03 -13.05
C LEU A 121 14.80 1.11 -12.29
N MET A 122 14.12 1.64 -11.28
CA MET A 122 13.12 0.89 -10.51
C MET A 122 11.96 0.39 -11.38
N LYS A 123 11.49 1.19 -12.33
CA LYS A 123 10.43 0.77 -13.27
C LYS A 123 10.88 -0.39 -14.14
N GLU A 124 12.10 -0.33 -14.67
CA GLU A 124 12.66 -1.39 -15.51
C GLU A 124 12.88 -2.68 -14.70
N GLU A 125 13.44 -2.57 -13.48
CA GLU A 125 13.60 -3.72 -12.59
C GLU A 125 12.24 -4.33 -12.22
N ASN A 126 11.24 -3.51 -11.88
CA ASN A 126 9.90 -4.01 -11.56
C ASN A 126 9.27 -4.75 -12.76
N HIS A 127 9.45 -4.23 -13.98
CA HIS A 127 9.00 -4.89 -15.20
C HIS A 127 9.66 -6.24 -15.42
N ASN A 128 10.99 -6.31 -15.25
CA ASN A 128 11.74 -7.55 -15.38
C ASN A 128 11.35 -8.58 -14.30
N LEU A 129 11.15 -8.14 -13.06
CA LEU A 129 10.66 -8.99 -11.97
C LEU A 129 9.25 -9.52 -12.26
N ARG A 130 8.35 -8.69 -12.81
CA ARG A 130 6.99 -9.14 -13.20
C ARG A 130 7.04 -10.19 -14.30
N LYS A 131 7.85 -9.98 -15.35
CA LYS A 131 8.05 -10.96 -16.42
C LYS A 131 8.61 -12.28 -15.89
N ALA A 132 9.65 -12.22 -15.05
CA ALA A 132 10.24 -13.40 -14.44
C ALA A 132 9.24 -14.15 -13.55
N ASN A 133 8.46 -13.44 -12.74
CA ASN A 133 7.40 -14.04 -11.92
C ASN A 133 6.29 -14.68 -12.75
N GLU A 134 5.88 -14.06 -13.85
CA GLU A 134 4.90 -14.64 -14.76
C GLU A 134 5.44 -15.95 -15.38
N ALA A 135 6.68 -15.94 -15.85
CA ALA A 135 7.33 -17.13 -16.41
C ALA A 135 7.46 -18.25 -15.36
N LEU A 136 7.88 -17.92 -14.14
CA LEU A 136 7.93 -18.87 -13.02
C LEU A 136 6.55 -19.43 -12.65
N SER A 137 5.53 -18.58 -12.64
CA SER A 137 4.14 -18.97 -12.39
C SER A 137 3.64 -19.95 -13.46
N LYS A 138 3.88 -19.65 -14.74
CA LYS A 138 3.58 -20.55 -15.87
C LYS A 138 4.29 -21.90 -15.71
N ARG A 139 5.59 -21.92 -15.43
CA ARG A 139 6.37 -23.15 -15.18
C ARG A 139 5.82 -23.97 -14.01
N ARG A 140 5.50 -23.32 -12.89
CA ARG A 140 4.92 -23.97 -11.72
C ARG A 140 3.55 -24.59 -12.01
N ARG A 141 2.69 -23.90 -12.77
CA ARG A 141 1.39 -24.43 -13.21
C ARG A 141 1.55 -25.63 -14.13
N ALA A 142 2.41 -25.53 -15.15
CA ALA A 142 2.68 -26.64 -16.08
C ALA A 142 3.18 -27.90 -15.35
N LYS A 143 4.13 -27.77 -14.42
CA LYS A 143 4.61 -28.89 -13.60
C LYS A 143 3.50 -29.50 -12.74
N LYS A 144 2.62 -28.68 -12.14
CA LYS A 144 1.47 -29.17 -11.37
C LYS A 144 0.46 -29.91 -12.25
N THR A 145 0.18 -29.43 -13.46
CA THR A 145 -0.69 -30.14 -14.43
C THR A 145 -0.10 -31.50 -14.78
N ARG A 146 1.20 -31.58 -15.08
CA ARG A 146 1.90 -32.85 -15.33
C ARG A 146 1.82 -33.81 -14.14
N VAL A 147 2.03 -33.33 -12.91
CA VAL A 147 1.93 -34.18 -11.71
C VAL A 147 0.50 -34.67 -11.50
N ARG A 148 -0.53 -33.84 -11.77
CA ARG A 148 -1.94 -34.26 -11.70
C ARG A 148 -2.31 -35.30 -12.78
N GLN A 149 -1.72 -35.19 -13.97
CA GLN A 149 -1.87 -36.18 -15.05
C GLN A 149 -1.14 -37.49 -14.73
N GLY A 150 -0.21 -37.48 -13.77
CA GLY A 150 0.33 -38.69 -13.14
C GLY A 150 1.01 -39.67 -14.10
N GLY A 151 2.09 -39.29 -14.79
CA GLY A 151 2.83 -40.26 -15.63
C GLY A 151 4.10 -39.75 -16.33
N ALA A 152 4.92 -40.70 -16.81
CA ALA A 152 5.95 -40.45 -17.80
C ALA A 152 5.28 -40.41 -19.18
N LEU A 153 5.29 -39.23 -19.82
CA LEU A 153 4.67 -39.01 -21.11
C LEU A 153 5.49 -39.75 -22.19
N THR A 154 4.86 -40.69 -22.89
CA THR A 154 5.48 -41.38 -24.03
C THR A 154 5.40 -40.51 -25.30
N ILE A 155 6.15 -40.88 -26.35
CA ILE A 155 6.14 -40.13 -27.61
C ILE A 155 4.74 -40.19 -28.26
N GLU A 156 4.05 -41.33 -28.21
CA GLU A 156 2.65 -41.44 -28.64
C GLU A 156 1.73 -40.50 -27.86
N ASP A 157 1.80 -40.46 -26.52
CA ASP A 157 0.95 -39.57 -25.72
C ASP A 157 1.17 -38.09 -26.10
N ALA A 158 2.38 -37.72 -26.50
CA ALA A 158 2.69 -36.37 -26.96
C ALA A 158 2.03 -36.08 -28.32
N HIS A 159 2.05 -37.03 -29.25
CA HIS A 159 1.36 -36.92 -30.54
C HIS A 159 -0.15 -36.82 -30.37
N ASP A 160 -0.75 -37.64 -29.49
CA ASP A 160 -2.18 -37.63 -29.22
C ASP A 160 -2.63 -36.31 -28.58
N ASN A 161 -1.83 -35.75 -27.66
CA ASN A 161 -2.12 -34.44 -27.07
C ASN A 161 -2.02 -33.31 -28.12
N LEU A 162 -1.08 -33.39 -29.06
CA LEU A 162 -0.95 -32.41 -30.14
C LEU A 162 -2.16 -32.49 -31.09
N ALA A 163 -2.56 -33.70 -31.49
CA ALA A 163 -3.75 -33.91 -32.31
C ALA A 163 -5.01 -33.40 -31.61
N GLN A 164 -5.17 -33.67 -30.30
CA GLN A 164 -6.31 -33.19 -29.53
C GLN A 164 -6.32 -31.66 -29.39
N LYS A 165 -5.15 -31.03 -29.31
CA LYS A 165 -5.02 -29.57 -29.23
C LYS A 165 -5.36 -28.89 -30.55
N GLU A 166 -4.94 -29.48 -31.67
CA GLU A 166 -5.30 -29.02 -33.02
C GLU A 166 -6.80 -29.12 -33.25
N VAL A 167 -7.42 -30.25 -32.88
CA VAL A 167 -8.89 -30.41 -32.93
C VAL A 167 -9.60 -29.37 -32.06
N ASN A 168 -9.12 -29.10 -30.85
CA ASN A 168 -9.73 -28.08 -29.97
C ASN A 168 -9.53 -26.65 -30.50
N GLU A 169 -8.38 -26.33 -31.10
CA GLU A 169 -8.14 -25.03 -31.74
C GLU A 169 -9.04 -24.85 -32.96
N GLN A 170 -9.21 -25.91 -33.76
CA GLN A 170 -10.17 -25.96 -34.87
C GLN A 170 -11.60 -25.73 -34.37
N VAL A 171 -12.05 -26.41 -33.31
CA VAL A 171 -13.39 -26.21 -32.72
C VAL A 171 -13.59 -24.78 -32.24
N VAL A 172 -12.58 -24.16 -31.62
CA VAL A 172 -12.66 -22.76 -31.17
C VAL A 172 -12.70 -21.80 -32.36
N GLN A 173 -12.00 -22.12 -33.45
CA GLN A 173 -11.98 -21.32 -34.66
C GLN A 173 -13.30 -21.45 -35.43
N ASP A 174 -13.82 -22.66 -35.61
CA ASP A 174 -15.14 -22.94 -36.15
C ASP A 174 -16.24 -22.26 -35.32
N MET A 175 -16.14 -22.24 -33.99
CA MET A 175 -17.07 -21.49 -33.12
C MET A 175 -16.99 -19.98 -33.32
N ARG A 176 -15.83 -19.43 -33.68
CA ARG A 176 -15.65 -17.99 -33.96
C ARG A 176 -16.14 -17.63 -35.36
N GLU A 177 -15.91 -18.50 -36.34
CA GLU A 177 -16.33 -18.33 -37.73
C GLU A 177 -17.84 -18.53 -37.88
N ASN A 178 -18.42 -19.49 -37.16
CA ASN A 178 -19.87 -19.74 -37.11
C ASN A 178 -20.65 -18.67 -36.31
N TRP A 179 -19.98 -17.76 -35.61
CA TRP A 179 -20.61 -16.64 -34.89
C TRP A 179 -20.80 -15.37 -35.75
N GLY A 180 -20.40 -15.41 -37.02
CA GLY A 180 -20.51 -14.30 -37.98
C GLY A 180 -21.89 -14.10 -38.62
N GLY A 181 -22.88 -14.93 -38.32
CA GLY A 181 -24.24 -14.80 -38.85
C GLY A 181 -25.25 -15.55 -37.98
N ASP A 182 -26.32 -14.86 -37.59
CA ASP A 182 -27.47 -15.35 -36.83
C ASP A 182 -27.25 -15.78 -35.37
N GLY A 183 -27.62 -14.85 -34.49
CA GLY A 183 -27.74 -15.06 -33.07
C GLY A 183 -28.91 -15.96 -32.72
N GLU A 184 -28.67 -17.27 -32.71
CA GLU A 184 -29.45 -18.19 -31.90
C GLU A 184 -28.60 -18.61 -30.70
N ARG A 185 -28.93 -18.07 -29.54
CA ARG A 185 -28.34 -18.45 -28.26
C ARG A 185 -28.29 -19.98 -28.23
N LEU A 186 -27.15 -20.57 -27.88
CA LEU A 186 -27.12 -21.94 -27.34
C LEU A 186 -28.01 -21.94 -26.10
N ALA A 187 -29.31 -22.07 -26.33
CA ALA A 187 -30.31 -22.26 -25.33
C ALA A 187 -30.07 -23.68 -24.86
N THR A 188 -29.36 -23.80 -23.74
CA THR A 188 -29.44 -24.98 -22.88
C THR A 188 -30.89 -25.43 -22.91
N ILE A 189 -31.14 -26.60 -23.51
CA ILE A 189 -32.50 -27.09 -23.74
C ILE A 189 -33.27 -26.93 -22.43
N ARG A 190 -34.31 -26.09 -22.42
CA ARG A 190 -35.04 -25.80 -21.20
C ARG A 190 -35.75 -27.08 -20.77
N ARG A 191 -35.36 -27.58 -19.60
CA ARG A 191 -35.94 -28.78 -18.97
C ARG A 191 -37.03 -28.36 -17.99
N CYS A 192 -38.05 -29.18 -17.84
CA CYS A 192 -39.08 -28.98 -16.83
C CYS A 192 -38.45 -28.99 -15.43
N GLY A 193 -38.73 -27.97 -14.60
CA GLY A 193 -38.19 -27.87 -13.24
C GLY A 193 -38.65 -29.00 -12.30
N ASN A 194 -39.77 -29.65 -12.61
CA ASN A 194 -40.31 -30.75 -11.78
C ASN A 194 -39.73 -32.13 -12.15
N TYR A 195 -39.46 -32.39 -13.43
CA TYR A 195 -39.09 -33.73 -13.92
C TYR A 195 -37.83 -33.78 -14.80
N GLY A 196 -37.18 -32.65 -15.07
CA GLY A 196 -35.92 -32.58 -15.82
C GLY A 196 -35.98 -32.99 -17.30
N LYS A 197 -37.18 -33.30 -17.83
CA LYS A 197 -37.39 -33.66 -19.24
C LYS A 197 -37.53 -32.43 -20.13
N PRO A 198 -36.96 -32.43 -21.34
CA PRO A 198 -37.16 -31.37 -22.33
C PRO A 198 -38.55 -31.46 -22.98
N GLY A 199 -38.99 -30.39 -23.66
CA GLY A 199 -40.24 -30.38 -24.44
C GLY A 199 -41.45 -29.74 -23.76
N HIS A 200 -41.39 -29.46 -22.46
CA HIS A 200 -42.41 -28.69 -21.73
C HIS A 200 -41.79 -27.92 -20.56
N ASN A 201 -42.51 -26.93 -20.02
CA ASN A 201 -42.08 -26.18 -18.84
C ASN A 201 -42.92 -26.58 -17.61
N ALA A 202 -42.48 -26.20 -16.40
CA ALA A 202 -43.13 -26.60 -15.15
C ALA A 202 -44.61 -26.15 -15.04
N ARG A 203 -45.02 -25.10 -15.76
CA ARG A 203 -46.40 -24.57 -15.75
C ARG A 203 -47.34 -25.34 -16.68
N THR A 204 -46.80 -26.08 -17.65
CA THR A 204 -47.56 -26.87 -18.64
C THR A 204 -47.31 -28.37 -18.47
N CYS A 205 -46.84 -28.79 -17.30
CA CYS A 205 -46.54 -30.18 -17.01
C CYS A 205 -47.83 -30.92 -16.66
N GLN A 206 -48.40 -31.64 -17.63
CA GLN A 206 -49.65 -32.40 -17.51
C GLN A 206 -49.40 -33.89 -17.25
N ILE A 207 -48.30 -34.22 -16.57
CA ILE A 207 -48.11 -35.58 -16.07
C ILE A 207 -48.96 -35.69 -14.80
N GLU A 208 -50.25 -35.98 -14.99
CA GLU A 208 -51.10 -36.45 -13.92
C GLU A 208 -50.46 -37.70 -13.32
N ALA A 209 -50.42 -37.73 -11.99
CA ALA A 209 -49.90 -38.84 -11.22
C ALA A 209 -50.75 -40.09 -11.49
N GLU A 210 -50.36 -40.91 -12.47
CA GLU A 210 -50.79 -42.30 -12.52
C GLU A 210 -50.12 -43.06 -11.37
N MET A 211 -50.85 -43.04 -10.25
CA MET A 211 -51.11 -44.12 -9.31
C MET A 211 -50.06 -45.25 -9.20
N THR A 212 -49.48 -45.30 -8.00
CA THR A 212 -49.52 -46.47 -7.09
C THR A 212 -49.51 -47.87 -7.71
N SER A 213 -48.49 -48.66 -7.37
CA SER A 213 -48.57 -49.76 -6.38
C SER A 213 -47.46 -50.80 -6.63
N VAL A 214 -47.14 -51.57 -5.58
CA VAL A 214 -46.41 -52.87 -5.61
C VAL A 214 -44.87 -52.75 -5.59
N TYR A 215 -44.06 -53.21 -4.62
CA TYR A 215 -44.17 -54.12 -3.46
C TYR A 215 -43.23 -53.62 -2.33
N SER A 216 -43.74 -53.53 -1.10
CA SER A 216 -42.94 -53.82 0.10
C SER A 216 -43.08 -55.29 0.42
N SER A 217 -41.97 -56.02 0.50
CA SER A 217 -41.71 -57.35 1.11
C SER A 217 -40.26 -57.68 0.71
N GLU A 218 -39.31 -58.02 1.58
CA GLU A 218 -39.29 -58.52 2.96
C GLU A 218 -38.11 -57.88 3.72
#